data_AF-A0A9D1VTP5-F1
#
_entry.id   AF-A0A9D1VTP5-F1
#
_cell.length_a   1.000
_cell.length_b   1.000
_cell.length_c   1.000
_cell.angle_alpha   90.00
_cell.angle_beta   90.00
_cell.angle_gamma   90.00
#
_symmetry.space_group_name_H-M   'P 1'
#
loop_
_entity.id
_entity.type
_entity.pdbx_description
1 polymer ?
#
loop_
_entity_poly.entity_id
_entity_poly.type
_entity_poly.pdbx_seq_one_letter_code
_entity_poly.pdbx_strand_id
1 'polypeptide(L)'
;MKVIGIRFKEGGKVYYFAPNENETYAEGMQVVVETSKSTEFAYVASLPKEVDESEVVQPLKPILRIATDRDREQVRRNIERKPQA
;
A
#
# COMPACT_ATOMS: atom_id res chain seq x y z
N MET A 1 5.68 12.14 -12.87
CA MET A 1 4.85 10.90 -12.83
C MET A 1 3.87 10.95 -11.65
N LYS A 2 2.74 10.23 -11.73
CA LYS A 2 1.75 10.17 -10.64
C LYS A 2 2.10 9.06 -9.65
N VAL A 3 2.18 9.38 -8.37
CA VAL A 3 2.49 8.43 -7.29
C VAL A 3 1.53 8.57 -6.13
N ILE A 4 1.39 7.51 -5.34
CA ILE A 4 0.63 7.49 -4.09
C ILE A 4 1.52 6.95 -2.97
N GLY A 5 1.44 7.57 -1.79
CA GLY A 5 2.24 7.14 -0.64
C GLY A 5 1.55 6.01 0.12
N ILE A 6 2.27 4.92 0.34
CA ILE A 6 1.79 3.71 1.01
C ILE A 6 2.67 3.41 2.23
N ARG A 7 2.04 2.97 3.32
CA ARG A 7 2.71 2.46 4.55
C ARG A 7 2.16 1.09 4.94
N PHE A 8 3.01 0.23 5.47
CA PHE A 8 2.63 -1.13 5.87
C PHE A 8 2.27 -1.25 7.36
N LYS A 9 2.67 -0.28 8.17
CA LYS A 9 2.43 -0.23 9.61
C LYS A 9 2.27 1.22 10.08
N GLU A 10 1.63 1.39 11.23
CA GLU A 10 1.54 2.69 11.90
C GLU A 10 2.94 3.21 12.26
N GLY A 11 3.20 4.49 11.96
CA GLY A 11 4.53 5.11 12.12
C GLY A 11 5.64 4.54 11.23
N GLY A 12 5.31 3.69 10.24
CA GLY A 12 6.28 3.09 9.33
C GLY A 12 6.78 4.06 8.23
N LYS A 13 7.85 3.64 7.53
CA LYS A 13 8.34 4.35 6.34
C LYS A 13 7.26 4.37 5.25
N VAL A 14 7.09 5.53 4.60
CA VAL A 14 6.23 5.70 3.43
C VAL A 14 7.02 5.34 2.18
N TYR A 15 6.40 4.55 1.31
CA TYR A 15 6.92 4.13 0.02
C TYR A 15 5.99 4.63 -1.08
N TYR A 16 6.55 4.98 -2.23
CA TYR A 16 5.75 5.42 -3.37
C TYR A 16 5.37 4.24 -4.25
N PHE A 17 4.10 4.22 -4.66
CA PHE A 17 3.52 3.23 -5.55
C PHE A 17 2.80 3.92 -6.71
N ALA A 18 2.58 3.19 -7.79
CA ALA A 18 1.73 3.65 -8.90
C ALA A 18 0.25 3.44 -8.53
N PRO A 19 -0.58 4.51 -8.50
CA PRO A 19 -2.01 4.38 -8.26
C PRO A 19 -2.72 3.75 -9.46
N ASN A 20 -3.82 3.05 -9.20
CA ASN A 20 -4.71 2.61 -10.26
C ASN A 20 -5.62 3.77 -10.68
N GLU A 21 -5.69 4.07 -11.98
CA GLU A 21 -6.45 5.22 -12.50
C GLU A 21 -7.96 5.07 -12.35
N ASN A 22 -8.45 3.82 -12.23
CA ASN A 22 -9.88 3.53 -12.09
C ASN A 22 -10.35 3.49 -10.63
N GLU A 23 -9.45 3.72 -9.67
CA GLU A 23 -9.73 3.63 -8.25
C GLU A 23 -9.63 5.00 -7.58
N THR A 24 -10.52 5.23 -6.59
CA THR A 24 -10.47 6.44 -5.75
C THR A 24 -9.89 6.08 -4.39
N TYR A 25 -8.82 6.79 -4.01
CA TYR A 25 -8.11 6.56 -2.76
C TYR A 25 -8.43 7.64 -1.73
N ALA A 26 -8.51 7.23 -0.47
CA ALA A 26 -8.59 8.13 0.68
C ALA A 26 -7.42 7.84 1.65
N GLU A 27 -7.02 8.83 2.45
CA GLU A 27 -6.01 8.61 3.48
C GLU A 27 -6.48 7.57 4.52
N GLY A 28 -5.58 6.69 4.94
CA GLY A 28 -5.90 5.58 5.83
C GLY A 28 -6.61 4.40 5.16
N MET A 29 -6.99 4.51 3.88
CA MET A 29 -7.63 3.42 3.15
C MET A 29 -6.72 2.20 3.05
N GLN A 30 -7.30 1.03 3.22
CA GLN A 30 -6.59 -0.24 3.15
C GLN A 30 -6.52 -0.72 1.69
N VAL A 31 -5.33 -1.08 1.25
CA VAL A 31 -5.05 -1.49 -0.12
C VAL A 31 -4.17 -2.73 -0.15
N VAL A 32 -4.20 -3.45 -1.26
CA VAL A 32 -3.28 -4.55 -1.54
C VAL A 32 -2.32 -4.10 -2.63
N VAL A 33 -1.03 -4.23 -2.36
CA VAL A 33 0.05 -3.80 -3.26
C VAL A 33 0.92 -4.98 -3.67
N GLU A 34 1.60 -4.87 -4.80
CA GLU A 34 2.64 -5.83 -5.19
C GLU A 34 3.99 -5.40 -4.60
N THR A 35 4.67 -6.28 -3.86
CA THR A 35 6.07 -6.08 -3.48
C THR A 35 6.95 -7.05 -4.27
N SER A 36 8.28 -6.89 -4.20
CA SER A 36 9.22 -7.70 -5.00
C SER A 36 9.12 -9.22 -4.77
N LYS A 37 8.44 -9.67 -3.70
CA LYS A 37 8.33 -11.08 -3.34
C LYS A 37 6.89 -11.60 -3.31
N SER A 38 5.91 -10.75 -3.01
CA SER A 38 4.53 -11.16 -2.77
C SER A 38 3.58 -9.98 -2.83
N THR A 39 2.28 -10.25 -2.76
CA THR A 39 1.30 -9.21 -2.47
C THR A 39 1.27 -8.93 -0.97
N GLU A 40 1.11 -7.66 -0.60
CA GLU A 40 1.09 -7.24 0.80
C GLU A 40 -0.07 -6.29 1.07
N PHE A 41 -0.57 -6.36 2.31
CA PHE A 41 -1.60 -5.47 2.82
C PHE A 41 -0.96 -4.19 3.34
N ALA A 42 -1.50 -3.05 2.93
CA ALA A 42 -0.96 -1.75 3.28
C ALA A 42 -2.05 -0.70 3.43
N TYR A 43 -1.63 0.50 3.79
CA TYR A 43 -2.49 1.64 4.05
C TYR A 43 -2.02 2.84 3.23
N VAL A 44 -2.98 3.59 2.68
CA VAL A 44 -2.71 4.87 2.04
C VAL A 44 -2.23 5.86 3.08
N ALA A 45 -1.02 6.37 2.90
CA ALA A 45 -0.38 7.36 3.75
C ALA A 45 -0.48 8.79 3.18
N SER A 46 -0.57 8.93 1.85
CA SER A 46 -0.82 10.19 1.18
C SER A 46 -1.54 9.97 -0.14
N LEU A 47 -2.38 10.93 -0.53
CA LEU A 47 -3.16 10.87 -1.77
C LEU A 47 -2.27 10.92 -3.03
N PRO A 48 -2.81 10.49 -4.19
CA PRO A 48 -2.09 10.58 -5.44
C PRO A 48 -1.61 12.01 -5.74
N LYS A 49 -0.32 12.16 -6.03
CA LYS A 49 0.32 13.44 -6.40
C LYS A 49 1.29 13.24 -7.56
N GLU A 50 1.60 14.32 -8.25
CA GLU A 50 2.67 14.34 -9.26
C GLU A 50 4.02 14.63 -8.59
N VAL A 51 5.04 13.88 -8.98
CA VAL A 51 6.43 14.04 -8.54
C VAL A 51 7.39 13.88 -9.72
N ASP A 52 8.59 14.41 -9.58
CA ASP A 52 9.64 14.23 -10.57
C ASP A 52 10.17 12.79 -10.56
N GLU A 53 10.67 12.30 -11.69
CA GLU A 53 11.21 10.94 -11.80
C GLU A 53 12.50 10.75 -10.99
N SER A 54 13.25 11.82 -10.76
CA SER A 54 14.46 11.80 -9.93
C SER A 54 14.18 11.66 -8.43
N GLU A 55 12.96 11.98 -7.98
CA GLU A 55 12.56 11.92 -6.57
C GLU A 55 12.06 10.53 -6.14
N VAL A 56 11.94 9.58 -7.07
CA VAL A 56 11.35 8.26 -6.82
C VAL A 56 12.23 7.12 -7.30
N VAL A 57 12.21 6.03 -6.56
CA VAL A 57 12.97 4.82 -6.91
C VAL A 57 12.15 3.99 -7.90
N GLN A 58 12.68 3.81 -9.11
CA GLN A 58 12.06 3.03 -10.17
C GLN A 58 12.52 1.55 -10.15
N PRO A 59 11.70 0.60 -10.66
CA PRO A 59 10.33 0.79 -11.11
C PRO A 59 9.35 0.89 -9.92
N LEU A 60 8.36 1.78 -10.04
CA LEU A 60 7.28 1.84 -9.06
C LEU A 60 6.43 0.58 -9.15
N LYS A 61 6.16 -0.01 -7.99
CA LYS A 61 5.22 -1.12 -7.89
C LYS A 61 3.78 -0.62 -7.91
N PRO A 62 2.83 -1.38 -8.48
CA PRO A 62 1.45 -0.97 -8.56
C PRO A 62 0.67 -1.26 -7.27
N ILE A 63 -0.37 -0.45 -7.03
CA ILE A 63 -1.49 -0.88 -6.20
C ILE A 63 -2.36 -1.81 -7.03
N LEU A 64 -2.58 -3.02 -6.52
CA LEU A 64 -3.38 -4.02 -7.22
C LEU A 64 -4.87 -3.72 -7.08
N ARG A 65 -5.33 -3.37 -5.87
CA ARG A 65 -6.74 -3.09 -5.56
C ARG A 65 -6.93 -2.52 -4.16
N ILE A 66 -8.14 -2.01 -3.91
CA ILE A 66 -8.64 -1.76 -2.55
C ILE A 66 -8.78 -3.09 -1.80
N ALA A 67 -8.45 -3.10 -0.51
CA ALA A 67 -8.60 -4.28 0.33
C ALA A 67 -10.08 -4.64 0.53
N THR A 68 -10.39 -5.91 0.33
CA THR A 68 -11.71 -6.50 0.59
C THR A 68 -11.79 -6.98 2.04
N ASP A 69 -13.00 -7.30 2.51
CA ASP A 69 -13.18 -7.85 3.86
C ASP A 69 -12.41 -9.15 4.08
N ARG A 70 -12.25 -9.97 3.04
CA ARG A 70 -11.43 -11.19 3.11
C ARG A 70 -9.96 -10.88 3.40
N ASP A 71 -9.41 -9.82 2.82
CA ASP A 71 -8.02 -9.40 3.09
C ASP A 71 -7.89 -8.90 4.53
N ARG A 72 -8.86 -8.11 4.99
CA ARG A 72 -8.90 -7.60 6.37
C ARG A 72 -8.97 -8.74 7.37
N GLU A 73 -9.83 -9.73 7.14
CA GLU A 73 -9.93 -10.92 7.98
C GLU A 73 -8.65 -11.76 7.97
N GLN A 74 -8.00 -11.90 6.82
CA GLN A 74 -6.71 -12.60 6.74
C GLN A 74 -5.63 -11.89 7.54
N VAL A 75 -5.54 -10.56 7.44
CA VAL A 75 -4.59 -9.76 8.21
C VAL A 75 -4.88 -9.86 9.71
N ARG A 76 -6.14 -9.75 10.11
CA ARG A 76 -6.56 -9.91 11.50
C ARG A 76 -6.17 -11.27 12.06
N ARG A 77 -6.49 -12.36 11.35
CA ARG A 77 -6.09 -13.71 11.73
C ARG A 77 -4.57 -13.88 11.80
N ASN A 78 -3.82 -13.24 10.90
CA ASN A 78 -2.36 -13.29 10.91
C ASN A 78 -1.78 -12.54 12.11
N ILE A 79 -2.39 -11.43 12.54
CA ILE A 79 -1.99 -10.70 13.75
C ILE A 79 -2.30 -11.53 15.00
N GLU A 80 -3.48 -12.14 15.09
CA GLU A 80 -3.88 -12.99 16.24
C GLU A 80 -3.05 -14.27 16.35
N ARG A 81 -2.63 -14.84 15.23
CA ARG A 81 -1.82 -16.08 15.19
C ARG A 81 -0.33 -15.85 15.30
N LYS A 82 0.16 -14.61 15.19
CA LYS A 82 1.56 -14.32 15.49
C LYS A 82 1.72 -14.35 17.00
N PRO A 83 2.45 -15.33 17.58
CA PRO A 83 2.90 -15.18 18.95
C PRO A 83 3.73 -13.89 18.97
N GLN A 84 3.51 -13.02 19.95
CA GLN A 84 4.56 -12.09 20.33
C GLN A 84 5.78 -12.96 20.63
N ALA A 85 6.79 -12.87 19.77
CA ALA A 85 8.07 -13.55 19.98
C ALA A 85 8.79 -12.91 21.17
#